data_AF-H7FT10-F1
#
_entry.id   AF-H7FT10-F1
#
_cell.length_a   1.000
_cell.length_b   1.000
_cell.length_c   1.000
_cell.angle_alpha   90.00
_cell.angle_beta   90.00
_cell.angle_gamma   90.00
#
_symmetry.space_group_name_H-M   'P 1'
#
loop_
_entity.id
_entity.type
_entity.pdbx_description
1 polymer ?
#
loop_
_entity_poly.entity_id
_entity_poly.type
_entity_poly.pdbx_seq_one_letter_code
_entity_poly.pdbx_strand_id
1 'polypeptide(L)'
;MKNNKKIVLIFFIIFINISYSQTYSIDVKKLNVREKPDQNSRVIGSFSKNDTVNTISEEGDWLKVENNNKIGYISKKYVSAQKNEKSKIENGFIPGFKKVFLNSFLLICLVLFTYQTYKRRIADSRYKTGYRNGKFSIREYITYGTYSLIFSLIIGIISGVTSWIATF
;
A
#
# COMPACT_ATOMS: atom_id res chain seq x y z
N MET A 1 26.34 2.38 15.01
CA MET A 1 25.57 3.40 14.22
C MET A 1 25.09 2.93 12.84
N LYS A 2 25.40 1.70 12.37
CA LYS A 2 25.10 1.25 10.99
C LYS A 2 23.68 0.66 10.80
N ASN A 3 23.00 0.27 11.88
CA ASN A 3 21.77 -0.54 11.79
C ASN A 3 20.48 0.29 11.68
N ASN A 4 20.41 1.46 12.30
CA ASN A 4 19.16 2.25 12.35
C ASN A 4 18.80 2.86 10.98
N LYS A 5 19.80 3.22 10.16
CA LYS A 5 19.58 3.68 8.77
C LYS A 5 19.07 2.56 7.87
N LYS A 6 19.51 1.31 8.11
CA LYS A 6 19.02 0.13 7.39
C LYS A 6 17.57 -0.18 7.75
N ILE A 7 17.19 -0.05 9.03
CA ILE A 7 15.82 -0.29 9.49
C ILE A 7 14.83 0.71 8.87
N VAL A 8 15.18 2.00 8.79
CA VAL A 8 14.35 3.03 8.12
C VAL A 8 14.22 2.75 6.62
N LEU A 9 15.31 2.34 5.97
CA LEU A 9 15.31 1.97 4.55
C LEU A 9 14.46 0.71 4.29
N ILE A 10 14.52 -0.28 5.18
CA ILE A 10 13.70 -1.50 5.12
C ILE A 10 12.21 -1.16 5.28
N PHE A 11 11.84 -0.30 6.24
CA PHE A 11 10.46 0.17 6.39
C PHE A 11 9.96 0.95 5.16
N PHE A 12 10.82 1.77 4.55
CA PHE A 12 10.51 2.49 3.31
C PHE A 12 10.30 1.54 2.12
N ILE A 13 11.12 0.48 2.01
CA ILE A 13 10.97 -0.56 0.98
C ILE A 13 9.68 -1.39 1.19
N ILE A 14 9.32 -1.71 2.43
CA ILE A 14 8.07 -2.43 2.75
C ILE A 14 6.83 -1.58 2.38
N PHE A 15 6.91 -0.25 2.52
CA PHE A 15 5.81 0.66 2.18
C PHE A 15 5.59 0.84 0.66
N ILE A 16 6.64 0.68 -0.16
CA ILE A 16 6.55 0.79 -1.63
C ILE A 16 5.91 -0.47 -2.25
N ASN A 17 6.02 -1.63 -1.60
CA ASN A 17 5.52 -2.92 -2.10
C ASN A 17 4.01 -3.13 -1.88
N ILE A 18 3.21 -2.07 -1.90
CA ILE A 18 1.75 -2.22 -1.97
C ILE A 18 1.44 -2.76 -3.38
N SER A 19 1.35 -4.08 -3.51
CA SER A 19 0.90 -4.73 -4.72
C SER A 19 -0.54 -4.30 -4.99
N TYR A 20 -0.75 -3.57 -6.09
CA TYR A 20 -2.09 -3.26 -6.59
C TYR A 20 -2.69 -4.55 -7.16
N SER A 21 -3.29 -5.36 -6.30
CA SER A 21 -4.10 -6.50 -6.75
C SER A 21 -5.40 -5.98 -7.36
N GLN A 22 -5.57 -6.21 -8.66
CA GLN A 22 -6.84 -5.97 -9.35
C GLN A 22 -7.60 -7.29 -9.43
N THR A 23 -8.87 -7.27 -9.03
CA THR A 23 -9.74 -8.42 -9.10
C THR A 23 -10.55 -8.37 -10.40
N TYR A 24 -10.62 -9.48 -11.11
CA TYR A 24 -11.36 -9.62 -12.35
C TYR A 24 -12.46 -10.67 -12.18
N SER A 25 -13.62 -10.43 -12.80
CA SER A 25 -14.70 -11.40 -12.90
C SER A 25 -14.69 -12.03 -14.29
N ILE A 26 -15.03 -13.31 -14.37
CA ILE A 26 -15.03 -14.05 -15.62
C ILE A 26 -16.42 -14.05 -16.25
N ASP A 27 -16.51 -13.55 -17.48
CA ASP A 27 -17.78 -13.38 -18.18
C ASP A 27 -18.22 -14.65 -18.95
N VAL A 28 -17.26 -15.50 -19.30
CA VAL A 28 -17.47 -16.71 -20.11
C VAL A 28 -17.71 -17.95 -19.26
N LYS A 29 -18.49 -18.92 -19.78
CA LYS A 29 -18.82 -20.20 -19.10
C LYS A 29 -17.58 -20.94 -18.58
N LYS A 30 -16.49 -20.91 -19.36
CA LYS A 30 -15.22 -21.53 -19.02
C LYS A 30 -14.09 -20.75 -19.65
N LEU A 31 -13.13 -20.30 -18.85
CA LEU A 31 -11.92 -19.61 -19.29
C LEU A 31 -10.71 -20.48 -19.00
N ASN A 32 -9.91 -20.77 -20.01
CA ASN A 32 -8.72 -21.61 -19.86
C ASN A 32 -7.54 -20.79 -19.32
N VAL A 33 -6.86 -21.32 -18.31
CA VAL A 33 -5.59 -20.81 -17.79
C VAL A 33 -4.47 -21.49 -18.55
N ARG A 34 -3.60 -20.70 -19.14
CA ARG A 34 -2.50 -21.17 -19.99
C ARG A 34 -1.14 -20.94 -19.35
N GLU A 35 -0.17 -21.77 -19.72
CA GLU A 35 1.19 -21.67 -19.16
C GLU A 35 1.95 -20.42 -19.65
N LYS A 36 1.65 -19.94 -20.87
CA LYS A 36 2.27 -18.77 -21.49
C LYS A 36 1.19 -17.85 -22.07
N PRO A 37 1.49 -16.55 -22.30
CA PRO A 37 0.59 -15.60 -22.94
C PRO A 37 0.46 -15.86 -24.46
N ASP A 38 0.08 -17.08 -24.82
CA ASP A 38 -0.08 -17.55 -26.19
C ASP A 38 -1.30 -18.47 -26.31
N GLN A 39 -2.08 -18.29 -27.37
CA GLN A 39 -3.28 -19.08 -27.69
C GLN A 39 -2.97 -20.54 -27.98
N ASN A 40 -1.73 -20.88 -28.35
CA ASN A 40 -1.31 -22.25 -28.65
C ASN A 40 -0.62 -22.96 -27.47
N SER A 41 -0.42 -22.26 -26.34
CA SER A 41 0.26 -22.84 -25.19
C SER A 41 -0.60 -23.82 -24.39
N ARG A 42 0.04 -24.68 -23.60
CA ARG A 42 -0.64 -25.73 -22.81
C ARG A 42 -1.62 -25.12 -21.81
N VAL A 43 -2.81 -25.70 -21.74
CA VAL A 43 -3.82 -25.36 -20.72
C VAL A 43 -3.44 -26.07 -19.41
N ILE A 44 -3.20 -25.29 -18.36
CA ILE A 44 -2.80 -25.76 -17.03
C ILE A 44 -3.93 -25.74 -16.01
N GLY A 45 -5.04 -25.09 -16.35
CA GLY A 45 -6.23 -25.01 -15.53
C GLY A 45 -7.39 -24.32 -16.25
N SER A 46 -8.49 -24.12 -15.56
CA SER A 46 -9.60 -23.33 -16.05
C SER A 46 -10.35 -22.69 -14.89
N PHE A 47 -11.01 -21.59 -15.18
CA PHE A 47 -11.98 -20.96 -14.30
C PHE A 47 -13.37 -21.02 -14.92
N SER A 48 -14.39 -20.94 -14.07
CA SER A 48 -15.79 -20.92 -14.43
C SER A 48 -16.33 -19.50 -14.49
N LYS A 49 -17.51 -19.33 -15.10
CA LYS A 49 -18.21 -18.05 -15.10
C LYS A 49 -18.47 -17.58 -13.67
N ASN A 50 -18.30 -16.27 -13.43
CA ASN A 50 -18.40 -15.61 -12.13
C ASN A 50 -17.30 -15.97 -11.10
N ASP A 51 -16.30 -16.76 -11.47
CA ASP A 51 -15.12 -16.90 -10.61
C ASP A 51 -14.38 -15.55 -10.53
N THR A 52 -13.93 -15.21 -9.33
CA THR A 52 -13.13 -14.01 -9.07
C THR A 52 -11.66 -14.38 -9.10
N VAL A 53 -10.87 -13.59 -9.83
CA VAL A 53 -9.44 -13.86 -10.01
C VAL A 53 -8.63 -12.63 -9.64
N ASN A 54 -7.64 -12.82 -8.76
CA ASN A 54 -6.68 -11.78 -8.43
C ASN A 54 -5.55 -11.79 -9.45
N THR A 55 -5.35 -10.66 -10.12
CA THR A 55 -4.29 -10.48 -11.11
C THR A 55 -3.01 -10.02 -10.43
N ILE A 56 -1.91 -10.72 -10.74
CA ILE A 56 -0.55 -10.39 -10.29
C ILE A 56 0.05 -9.29 -11.17
N SER A 57 -0.09 -9.42 -12.49
CA SER A 57 0.39 -8.45 -13.47
C SER A 57 -0.40 -8.52 -14.77
N GLU A 58 -0.40 -7.41 -15.50
CA GLU A 58 -0.96 -7.31 -16.85
C GLU A 58 0.20 -7.27 -17.87
N GLU A 59 0.12 -8.13 -18.88
CA GLU A 59 1.09 -8.23 -19.98
C GLU A 59 0.33 -8.16 -21.31
N GLY A 60 0.05 -6.93 -21.78
CA GLY A 60 -0.70 -6.69 -23.01
C GLY A 60 -2.13 -7.24 -22.95
N ASP A 61 -2.46 -8.17 -23.84
CA ASP A 61 -3.78 -8.81 -23.90
C ASP A 61 -3.97 -9.98 -22.91
N TRP A 62 -2.98 -10.22 -22.05
CA TRP A 62 -2.95 -11.31 -21.10
C TRP A 62 -2.82 -10.84 -19.66
N LEU A 63 -3.51 -11.52 -18.76
CA LEU A 63 -3.45 -11.29 -17.33
C LEU A 63 -2.77 -12.48 -16.68
N LYS A 64 -1.75 -12.20 -15.88
CA LYS A 64 -1.05 -13.18 -15.07
C LYS A 64 -1.80 -13.39 -13.76
N VAL A 65 -2.23 -14.62 -13.54
CA VAL A 65 -3.12 -14.99 -12.43
C VAL A 65 -2.61 -16.23 -11.73
N GLU A 66 -2.98 -16.37 -10.47
CA GLU A 66 -2.70 -17.57 -9.68
C GLU A 66 -3.97 -18.44 -9.59
N ASN A 67 -3.83 -19.73 -9.89
CA ASN A 67 -4.88 -20.73 -9.76
C ASN A 67 -4.31 -21.95 -9.04
N ASN A 68 -4.82 -22.25 -7.83
CA ASN A 68 -4.42 -23.42 -7.03
C ASN A 68 -2.89 -23.57 -6.89
N ASN A 69 -2.20 -22.50 -6.46
CA ASN A 69 -0.74 -22.39 -6.32
C ASN A 69 0.07 -22.53 -7.63
N LYS A 70 -0.57 -22.40 -8.79
CA LYS A 70 0.08 -22.36 -10.10
C LYS A 70 -0.14 -21.00 -10.75
N ILE A 71 0.94 -20.44 -11.30
CA ILE A 71 0.88 -19.19 -12.05
C ILE A 71 0.57 -19.52 -13.50
N GLY A 72 -0.41 -18.82 -14.07
CA GLY A 72 -0.75 -18.93 -15.48
C GLY A 72 -1.29 -17.62 -16.05
N TYR A 73 -1.69 -17.69 -17.31
CA TYR A 73 -2.12 -16.56 -18.11
C TYR A 73 -3.55 -16.78 -18.61
N ILE A 74 -4.39 -15.77 -18.45
CA ILE A 74 -5.75 -15.73 -18.99
C ILE A 74 -5.88 -14.53 -19.94
N SER A 75 -6.73 -14.66 -20.97
CA SER A 75 -6.91 -13.55 -21.91
C SER A 75 -7.83 -12.48 -21.31
N LYS A 76 -7.37 -11.22 -21.39
CA LYS A 76 -8.08 -10.04 -20.88
C LYS A 76 -9.46 -9.84 -21.53
N LYS A 77 -9.65 -10.33 -22.78
CA LYS A 77 -10.90 -10.21 -23.54
C LYS A 77 -12.10 -10.91 -22.88
N TYR A 78 -11.85 -11.91 -22.05
CA TYR A 78 -12.90 -12.75 -21.45
C TYR A 78 -13.14 -12.46 -19.97
N VAL A 79 -12.51 -11.40 -19.47
CA VAL A 79 -12.71 -10.96 -18.11
C VAL A 79 -13.18 -9.52 -18.10
N SER A 80 -14.16 -9.25 -17.27
CA SER A 80 -14.51 -7.91 -16.88
C SER A 80 -13.61 -7.55 -15.71
N ALA A 81 -12.91 -6.41 -15.80
CA ALA A 81 -12.35 -5.84 -14.59
C ALA A 81 -13.52 -5.66 -13.64
N GLN A 82 -13.51 -6.41 -12.53
CA GLN A 82 -14.15 -5.89 -11.35
C GLN A 82 -13.29 -4.65 -11.07
N LYS A 83 -13.75 -3.50 -11.59
CA LYS A 83 -13.75 -2.33 -10.72
C LYS A 83 -14.32 -2.92 -9.46
N ASN A 84 -13.47 -3.10 -8.46
CA ASN A 84 -13.95 -3.00 -7.11
C ASN A 84 -14.79 -1.75 -7.19
N GLU A 85 -16.10 -1.90 -7.31
CA GLU A 85 -17.01 -1.10 -6.56
C GLU A 85 -16.56 -1.33 -5.11
N LYS A 86 -15.42 -0.75 -4.72
CA LYS A 86 -15.41 0.47 -3.92
C LYS A 86 -16.82 0.99 -3.94
N SER A 87 -17.61 0.34 -3.08
CA SER A 87 -19.06 0.38 -3.13
C SER A 87 -19.45 1.82 -3.32
N LYS A 88 -20.56 2.07 -3.99
CA LYS A 88 -21.18 3.41 -4.14
C LYS A 88 -21.42 4.16 -2.80
N ILE A 89 -20.92 3.62 -1.68
CA ILE A 89 -20.86 4.10 -0.30
C ILE A 89 -19.40 4.47 0.13
N GLU A 90 -18.43 4.69 -0.77
CA GLU A 90 -17.11 5.22 -0.36
C GLU A 90 -17.14 6.69 0.10
N ASN A 91 -18.25 7.37 -0.14
CA ASN A 91 -18.44 8.74 0.31
C ASN A 91 -19.22 8.69 1.63
N GLY A 92 -18.56 9.11 2.71
CA GLY A 92 -19.12 9.09 4.04
C GLY A 92 -18.06 9.37 5.08
N PHE A 93 -18.48 9.78 6.27
CA PHE A 93 -17.56 10.18 7.33
C PHE A 93 -16.57 9.07 7.69
N ILE A 94 -17.07 7.86 7.95
CA ILE A 94 -16.27 6.71 8.41
C ILE A 94 -15.23 6.27 7.37
N PRO A 95 -15.56 6.03 6.09
CA PRO A 95 -14.57 5.66 5.08
C PRO A 95 -13.56 6.79 4.81
N GLY A 96 -14.00 8.05 4.73
CA GLY A 96 -13.13 9.22 4.55
C GLY A 96 -12.13 9.38 5.70
N PHE A 97 -12.61 9.32 6.94
CA PHE A 97 -11.78 9.33 8.14
C PHE A 97 -10.75 8.20 8.13
N LYS A 98 -11.19 6.94 7.95
CA LYS A 98 -10.32 5.76 8.06
C LYS A 98 -9.19 5.81 7.02
N LYS A 99 -9.51 6.19 5.78
CA LYS A 99 -8.55 6.27 4.68
C LYS A 99 -7.46 7.31 4.94
N VAL A 100 -7.83 8.49 5.42
CA VAL A 100 -6.89 9.60 5.59
C VAL A 100 -6.15 9.54 6.93
N PHE A 101 -6.80 9.08 8.00
CA PHE A 101 -6.19 8.95 9.33
C PHE A 101 -4.96 8.03 9.32
N LEU A 102 -5.10 6.80 8.79
CA LEU A 102 -4.01 5.80 8.77
C LEU A 102 -2.80 6.30 7.97
N ASN A 103 -3.03 6.85 6.78
CA ASN A 103 -1.97 7.35 5.91
C ASN A 103 -1.27 8.58 6.52
N SER A 104 -2.04 9.50 7.10
CA SER A 104 -1.50 10.72 7.71
C SER A 104 -0.70 10.40 8.98
N PHE A 105 -1.19 9.48 9.81
CA PHE A 105 -0.50 9.04 11.02
C PHE A 105 0.90 8.48 10.72
N LEU A 106 1.00 7.59 9.74
CA LEU A 106 2.29 7.00 9.36
C LEU A 106 3.25 8.04 8.79
N LEU A 107 2.76 8.96 7.96
CA LEU A 107 3.57 10.03 7.37
C LEU A 107 4.07 11.02 8.43
N ILE A 108 3.20 11.46 9.34
CA ILE A 108 3.57 12.38 10.42
C ILE A 108 4.56 11.71 11.38
N CYS A 109 4.36 10.44 11.71
CA CYS A 109 5.34 9.65 12.48
C CYS A 109 6.73 9.64 11.79
N LEU A 110 6.77 9.44 10.47
CA LEU A 110 8.02 9.46 9.69
C LEU A 110 8.69 10.84 9.68
N VAL A 111 7.92 11.90 9.47
CA VAL A 111 8.43 13.29 9.45
C VAL A 111 9.01 13.66 10.82
N LEU A 112 8.28 13.39 11.92
CA LEU A 112 8.78 13.65 13.27
C LEU A 112 10.02 12.83 13.59
N PHE A 113 10.07 11.57 13.17
CA PHE A 113 11.23 10.71 13.36
C PHE A 113 12.47 11.23 12.61
N THR A 114 12.32 11.59 11.34
CA THR A 114 13.43 12.13 10.52
C THR A 114 13.91 13.49 11.04
N TYR A 115 12.99 14.39 11.39
CA TYR A 115 13.31 15.67 12.03
C TYR A 115 14.14 15.47 13.31
N GLN A 116 13.76 14.52 14.14
CA GLN A 116 14.48 14.23 15.38
C GLN A 116 15.88 13.68 15.11
N THR A 117 16.06 12.83 14.09
CA THR A 117 17.40 12.35 13.70
C THR A 117 18.28 13.45 13.11
N TYR A 118 17.69 14.50 12.52
CA TYR A 118 18.40 15.65 11.99
C TYR A 118 18.87 16.59 13.11
N LYS A 119 17.97 17.02 13.99
CA LYS A 119 18.27 17.96 15.09
C LYS A 119 19.33 17.43 16.08
N ARG A 120 19.46 16.11 16.18
CA ARG A 120 20.41 15.45 17.09
C ARG A 120 21.83 15.33 16.57
N ARG A 121 22.11 15.81 15.36
CA ARG A 121 23.47 15.87 14.84
C ARG A 121 24.18 17.08 15.44
N ILE A 122 24.97 16.82 16.47
CA ILE A 122 25.84 17.84 17.07
C ILE A 122 27.21 17.72 16.40
N ALA A 123 27.76 18.85 15.93
CA ALA A 123 29.11 18.90 15.38
C ALA A 123 30.11 18.53 16.49
N ASP A 124 30.95 17.52 16.26
CA ASP A 124 31.95 17.08 17.24
C ASP A 124 33.30 17.70 16.84
N SER A 125 33.85 18.58 17.68
CA SER A 125 35.10 19.31 17.41
C SER A 125 36.34 18.41 17.31
N ARG A 126 36.22 17.11 17.62
CA ARG A 126 37.31 16.14 17.59
C ARG A 126 37.65 15.60 16.20
N TYR A 127 36.81 15.84 15.19
CA TYR A 127 37.08 15.44 13.80
C TYR A 127 36.78 16.60 12.85
N LYS A 128 37.68 16.83 11.87
CA LYS A 128 37.56 17.93 10.89
C LYS A 128 36.25 17.89 10.08
N THR A 129 35.62 16.71 10.01
CA THR A 129 34.26 16.49 9.50
C THR A 129 33.59 15.33 10.25
N GLY A 130 32.63 15.62 11.14
CA GLY A 130 31.91 14.57 11.87
C GLY A 130 30.78 15.08 12.77
N TYR A 131 29.70 14.30 12.85
CA TYR A 131 28.58 14.55 13.76
C TYR A 131 28.39 13.35 14.70
N ARG A 132 28.10 13.62 15.98
CA ARG A 132 27.67 12.60 16.94
C ARG A 132 26.15 12.57 17.03
N ASN A 133 25.57 11.38 16.95
CA ASN A 133 24.13 11.20 17.17
C ASN A 133 23.82 11.17 18.68
N GLY A 134 22.91 12.03 19.13
CA GLY A 134 22.31 11.92 20.48
C GLY A 134 21.52 10.61 20.68
N LYS A 135 21.57 10.04 21.89
CA LYS A 135 20.79 8.85 22.28
C LYS A 135 19.28 9.17 22.31
N PHE A 136 18.45 8.17 21.99
CA PHE A 136 16.99 8.31 21.99
C PHE A 136 16.41 7.94 23.36
N SER A 137 15.62 8.83 23.97
CA SER A 137 14.89 8.56 25.20
C SER A 137 13.49 8.03 24.91
N ILE A 138 13.03 7.06 25.71
CA ILE A 138 11.68 6.49 25.60
C ILE A 138 10.60 7.58 25.73
N ARG A 139 10.83 8.60 26.57
CA ARG A 139 9.88 9.71 26.75
C ARG A 139 9.63 10.47 25.45
N GLU A 140 10.67 10.73 24.68
CA GLU A 140 10.54 11.43 23.39
C GLU A 140 9.76 10.60 22.37
N TYR A 141 9.89 9.26 22.42
CA TYR A 141 9.15 8.37 21.53
C TYR A 141 7.65 8.51 21.80
N ILE A 142 7.28 8.48 23.08
CA ILE A 142 5.90 8.64 23.54
C ILE A 142 5.39 10.03 23.13
N THR A 143 6.14 11.10 23.38
CA THR A 143 5.72 12.47 23.05
C THR A 143 5.51 12.69 21.54
N TYR A 144 6.38 12.18 20.68
CA TYR A 144 6.17 12.30 19.23
C TYR A 144 5.04 11.40 18.72
N GLY A 145 4.88 10.22 19.32
CA GLY A 145 3.76 9.34 19.04
C GLY A 145 2.42 10.00 19.38
N THR A 146 2.33 10.67 20.54
CA THR A 146 1.11 11.40 20.93
C THR A 146 0.84 12.60 20.02
N TYR A 147 1.86 13.38 19.64
CA TYR A 147 1.68 14.46 18.67
C TYR A 147 1.18 13.95 17.31
N SER A 148 1.79 12.89 16.78
CA SER A 148 1.36 12.31 15.50
C SER A 148 -0.11 11.88 15.54
N LEU A 149 -0.53 11.23 16.63
CA LEU A 149 -1.91 10.75 16.80
C LEU A 149 -2.90 11.93 16.86
N ILE A 150 -2.59 12.99 17.60
CA ILE A 150 -3.44 14.18 17.68
C ILE A 150 -3.59 14.85 16.32
N PHE A 151 -2.49 15.08 15.61
CA PHE A 151 -2.53 15.70 14.28
C PHE A 151 -3.26 14.85 13.26
N SER A 152 -3.02 13.53 13.24
CA SER A 152 -3.73 12.63 12.32
C SER A 152 -5.22 12.55 12.64
N LEU A 153 -5.62 12.65 13.91
CA LEU A 153 -7.02 12.67 14.33
C LEU A 153 -7.75 13.92 13.84
N ILE A 154 -7.13 15.10 13.97
CA ILE A 154 -7.67 16.36 13.44
C ILE A 154 -7.87 16.29 11.92
N ILE A 155 -6.84 15.85 11.19
CA ILE A 155 -6.90 15.70 9.73
C ILE A 155 -7.96 14.67 9.33
N GLY A 156 -8.02 13.56 10.05
CA GLY A 156 -9.02 12.51 9.85
C GLY A 156 -10.44 13.05 10.01
N ILE A 157 -10.71 13.82 11.08
CA ILE A 157 -12.03 14.42 11.32
C ILE A 157 -12.40 15.37 10.18
N ILE A 158 -11.50 16.28 9.80
CA ILE A 158 -11.73 17.22 8.69
C ILE A 158 -12.03 16.44 7.40
N SER A 159 -11.24 15.42 7.08
CA SER A 159 -11.46 14.60 5.90
C SER A 159 -12.75 13.78 5.95
N GLY A 160 -13.16 13.33 7.13
CA GLY A 160 -14.43 12.66 7.33
C GLY A 160 -15.59 13.60 7.06
N VAL A 161 -15.54 14.82 7.60
CA VAL A 161 -16.58 15.84 7.39
C VAL A 161 -16.65 16.23 5.91
N THR A 162 -15.53 16.48 5.24
CA THR A 162 -15.53 16.82 3.80
C THR A 162 -16.06 15.68 2.94
N SER A 163 -15.69 14.43 3.25
CA SER A 163 -16.23 13.25 2.54
C SER A 163 -17.72 13.07 2.77
N TRP A 164 -18.20 13.35 3.98
CA TRP A 164 -19.63 13.27 4.30
C TRP A 164 -20.43 14.36 3.59
N ILE A 165 -19.94 15.61 3.57
CA ILE A 165 -20.56 16.71 2.82
C ILE A 165 -20.64 16.36 1.32
N ALA A 166 -19.60 15.77 0.75
CA ALA A 166 -19.58 15.35 -0.65
C ALA A 166 -20.53 14.18 -0.98
N THR A 167 -21.18 13.59 0.03
CA THR A 167 -22.17 12.51 -0.14
C THR A 167 -23.60 13.05 -0.27
N PHE A 168 -23.86 14.26 0.24
CA PHE A 168 -25.12 14.98 0.07
C PHE A 168 -25.16 15.67 -1.30
#